data_AF-A0A931MAJ4-F1
#
_entry.id   AF-A0A931MAJ4-F1
#
_cell.length_a   1.000
_cell.length_b   1.000
_cell.length_c   1.000
_cell.angle_alpha   90.00
_cell.angle_beta   90.00
_cell.angle_gamma   90.00
#
_symmetry.space_group_name_H-M   'P 1'
#
loop_
_entity.id
_entity.type
_entity.pdbx_description
1 polymer ?
#
loop_
_entity_poly.entity_id
_entity_poly.type
_entity_poly.pdbx_seq_one_letter_code
_entity_poly.pdbx_strand_id
1 'polypeptide(L)'
;DEELEKRKEMLYPPFSKLALITFNGRDCDALRTEKAIGEILSGNKALEVLGPSVTPTKKGGKEYSLLFKAVSKKNLHSSVKRFLELLGSYKCLNVKIAIDP
;
A
#
# COMPACT_ATOMS: atom_id res chain seq x y z
N ASP A 1 -23.47 -20.30 2.24
CA ASP A 1 -23.57 -18.87 1.92
C ASP A 1 -22.79 -18.54 0.66
N GLU A 2 -23.50 -18.31 -0.44
CA GLU A 2 -22.95 -18.06 -1.78
C GLU A 2 -22.04 -16.80 -1.82
N GLU A 3 -22.33 -15.81 -0.98
CA GLU A 3 -21.51 -14.59 -0.83
C GLU A 3 -20.13 -14.89 -0.22
N LEU A 4 -20.08 -15.83 0.74
CA LEU A 4 -18.86 -16.17 1.47
C LEU A 4 -17.89 -16.97 0.58
N GLU A 5 -18.45 -17.80 -0.31
CA GLU A 5 -17.68 -18.51 -1.34
C GLU A 5 -17.11 -17.56 -2.39
N LYS A 6 -17.91 -16.60 -2.89
CA LYS A 6 -17.41 -15.55 -3.82
C LYS A 6 -16.29 -14.72 -3.20
N ARG A 7 -16.41 -14.35 -1.91
CA ARG A 7 -15.33 -13.63 -1.18
C ARG A 7 -14.08 -14.49 -1.02
N LYS A 8 -14.22 -15.81 -0.84
CA LYS A 8 -13.09 -16.73 -0.75
C LYS A 8 -12.37 -16.87 -2.10
N GLU A 9 -13.11 -17.00 -3.20
CA GLU A 9 -12.57 -17.05 -4.56
C GLU A 9 -11.81 -15.77 -4.93
N MET A 10 -12.38 -14.61 -4.60
CA MET A 10 -11.78 -13.31 -4.90
C MET A 10 -10.74 -12.86 -3.85
N LEU A 11 -10.50 -13.68 -2.83
CA LEU A 11 -9.63 -13.38 -1.68
C LEU A 11 -9.97 -12.00 -1.07
N TYR A 12 -11.23 -11.73 -0.81
CA TYR A 12 -11.67 -10.56 -0.03
C TYR A 12 -11.76 -10.90 1.46
N PRO A 13 -11.72 -9.91 2.36
CA PRO A 13 -11.88 -10.15 3.79
C PRO A 13 -13.11 -11.01 4.10
N PRO A 14 -13.00 -12.04 4.98
CA PRO A 14 -11.88 -12.31 5.91
C PRO A 14 -10.70 -13.14 5.36
N PHE A 15 -10.72 -13.51 4.07
CA PHE A 15 -9.76 -14.43 3.45
C PHE A 15 -8.47 -13.76 2.96
N SER A 16 -8.39 -12.44 3.07
CA SER A 16 -7.18 -11.67 2.87
C SER A 16 -7.10 -10.52 3.88
N LYS A 17 -5.92 -9.92 3.96
CA LYS A 17 -5.60 -8.76 4.77
C LYS A 17 -5.28 -7.58 3.88
N LEU A 18 -5.81 -6.42 4.27
CA LEU A 18 -5.68 -5.18 3.52
C LEU A 18 -4.93 -4.13 4.37
N ALA A 19 -4.07 -3.36 3.73
CA ALA A 19 -3.50 -2.15 4.32
C ALA A 19 -3.56 -1.01 3.31
N LEU A 20 -4.28 0.05 3.65
CA LEU A 20 -4.26 1.29 2.89
C LEU A 20 -3.14 2.18 3.45
N ILE A 21 -2.18 2.50 2.60
CA ILE A 21 -1.05 3.38 2.92
C ILE A 21 -1.24 4.66 2.14
N THR A 22 -1.43 5.76 2.85
CA THR A 22 -1.55 7.09 2.27
C THR A 22 -0.37 7.92 2.73
N PHE A 23 0.33 8.57 1.81
CA PHE A 23 1.49 9.38 2.14
C PHE A 23 1.60 10.62 1.26
N ASN A 24 2.16 11.67 1.85
CA ASN A 24 2.52 12.89 1.16
C ASN A 24 3.83 13.43 1.73
N GLY A 25 4.57 14.18 0.93
CA GLY A 25 5.87 14.70 1.34
C GLY A 25 6.43 15.65 0.30
N ARG A 26 7.49 16.37 0.68
CA ARG A 26 8.13 17.35 -0.23
C ARG A 26 8.81 16.67 -1.41
N ASP A 27 9.46 15.55 -1.14
CA ASP A 27 10.23 14.79 -2.13
C ASP A 27 9.45 13.57 -2.67
N CYS A 28 8.15 13.48 -2.39
CA CYS A 28 7.30 12.43 -2.95
C CYS A 28 6.89 12.80 -4.37
N ASP A 29 7.57 12.20 -5.33
CA ASP A 29 7.22 12.25 -6.75
C ASP A 29 6.76 10.87 -7.26
N ALA A 30 6.22 10.87 -8.47
CA ALA A 30 5.73 9.64 -9.09
C ALA A 30 6.85 8.62 -9.34
N LEU A 31 8.02 9.06 -9.81
CA LEU A 31 9.13 8.17 -10.16
C LEU A 31 9.66 7.42 -8.94
N ARG A 32 9.85 8.11 -7.82
CA ARG A 32 10.31 7.51 -6.58
C ARG A 32 9.25 6.58 -5.98
N THR A 33 7.98 6.96 -6.08
CA THR A 33 6.85 6.12 -5.65
C THR A 33 6.80 4.81 -6.43
N GLU A 34 6.86 4.89 -7.77
CA GLU A 34 6.91 3.71 -8.65
C GLU A 34 8.12 2.82 -8.34
N LYS A 35 9.30 3.42 -8.12
CA LYS A 35 10.50 2.67 -7.74
C LYS A 35 10.31 1.91 -6.42
N ALA A 36 9.76 2.57 -5.40
CA ALA A 36 9.48 1.93 -4.12
C ALA A 36 8.47 0.78 -4.24
N ILE A 37 7.44 0.93 -5.08
CA ILE A 37 6.48 -0.14 -5.39
C ILE A 37 7.17 -1.32 -6.07
N GLY A 38 8.00 -1.04 -7.09
CA GLY A 38 8.75 -2.07 -7.82
C GLY A 38 9.69 -2.87 -6.93
N GLU A 39 10.38 -2.21 -5.98
CA GLU A 39 11.25 -2.88 -5.01
C GLU A 39 10.46 -3.83 -4.08
N ILE A 40 9.26 -3.42 -3.64
CA ILE A 40 8.41 -4.26 -2.79
C ILE A 40 7.86 -5.46 -3.55
N LEU A 41 7.34 -5.25 -4.76
CA LEU A 41 6.79 -6.34 -5.59
C LEU A 41 7.87 -7.36 -5.98
N SER A 42 9.10 -6.90 -6.21
CA SER A 42 10.24 -7.78 -6.49
C SER A 42 10.61 -8.66 -5.29
N GLY A 43 10.47 -8.13 -4.07
CA GLY A 43 10.76 -8.86 -2.83
C GLY A 43 9.63 -9.79 -2.35
N ASN A 44 8.41 -9.64 -2.86
CA ASN A 44 7.26 -10.43 -2.42
C ASN A 44 6.20 -10.59 -3.52
N LYS A 45 6.31 -11.65 -4.33
CA LYS A 45 5.36 -11.95 -5.41
C LYS A 45 3.95 -12.33 -4.93
N ALA A 46 3.78 -12.65 -3.65
CA ALA A 46 2.48 -12.99 -3.05
C ALA A 46 1.75 -11.77 -2.49
N LEU A 47 2.34 -10.58 -2.59
CA LEU A 47 1.71 -9.31 -2.27
C LEU A 47 1.12 -8.71 -3.55
N GLU A 48 -0.15 -8.37 -3.49
CA GLU A 48 -0.81 -7.57 -4.51
C GLU A 48 -0.79 -6.10 -4.05
N VAL A 49 -0.41 -5.19 -4.94
CA VAL A 49 -0.41 -3.74 -4.68
C VAL A 49 -1.28 -3.08 -5.72
N LEU A 50 -2.28 -2.33 -5.27
CA LEU A 50 -3.16 -1.53 -6.12
C LEU A 50 -2.81 -0.05 -5.95
N GLY A 51 -2.53 0.61 -7.07
CA GLY A 51 -2.10 2.02 -7.14
C GLY A 51 -0.76 2.19 -7.87
N PRO A 52 -0.09 3.36 -7.72
CA PRO A 52 -0.46 4.47 -6.83
C PRO A 52 -1.64 5.27 -7.37
N SER A 53 -2.62 5.54 -6.50
CA SER A 53 -3.61 6.59 -6.77
C SER A 53 -3.05 7.94 -6.30
N VAL A 54 -3.23 8.99 -7.11
CA VAL A 54 -2.73 10.33 -6.81
C VAL A 54 -3.91 11.28 -6.64
N THR A 55 -3.98 11.92 -5.49
CA THR A 55 -5.00 12.93 -5.18
C THR A 55 -4.34 14.29 -4.95
N PRO A 56 -4.80 15.38 -5.60
CA PRO A 56 -4.30 16.72 -5.29
C PRO A 56 -4.77 17.15 -3.89
N THR A 57 -3.85 17.72 -3.13
CA THR A 57 -4.15 18.27 -1.80
C THR A 57 -4.65 19.70 -1.90
N LYS A 58 -5.42 20.15 -0.91
CA LYS A 58 -5.93 21.55 -0.83
C LYS A 58 -4.82 22.61 -0.86
N LYS A 59 -3.57 22.24 -0.53
CA LYS A 59 -2.40 23.13 -0.50
C LYS A 59 -1.53 23.04 -1.76
N GLY A 60 -2.03 22.43 -2.84
CA GLY A 60 -1.31 22.31 -4.12
C GLY A 60 -0.26 21.19 -4.17
N GLY A 61 -0.06 20.43 -3.09
CA GLY A 61 0.76 19.22 -3.08
C GLY A 61 0.02 17.99 -3.61
N LYS A 62 0.70 16.85 -3.66
CA LYS A 62 0.13 15.55 -4.06
C LYS A 62 0.10 14.59 -2.87
N GLU A 63 -0.96 13.82 -2.76
CA GLU A 63 -1.09 12.71 -1.84
C GLU A 63 -1.20 11.41 -2.63
N TYR A 64 -0.38 10.44 -2.25
CA TYR A 64 -0.28 9.13 -2.88
C TYR A 64 -0.97 8.11 -1.98
N SER A 65 -1.77 7.23 -2.57
CA SER A 65 -2.44 6.14 -1.87
C SER A 65 -2.15 4.80 -2.55
N LEU A 66 -1.83 3.80 -1.72
CA LEU A 66 -1.53 2.43 -2.13
C LEU A 66 -2.34 1.46 -1.27
N LEU A 67 -3.00 0.50 -1.91
CA LEU A 67 -3.68 -0.58 -1.21
C LEU A 67 -2.85 -1.85 -1.35
N PHE A 68 -2.34 -2.34 -0.22
CA PHE A 68 -1.62 -3.60 -0.13
C PHE A 68 -2.61 -4.69 0.23
N LYS A 69 -2.58 -5.79 -0.51
CA LYS A 69 -3.42 -6.97 -0.29
C LYS A 69 -2.53 -8.21 -0.20
N ALA A 70 -2.72 -8.99 0.86
CA ALA A 70 -2.02 -10.26 1.04
C ALA A 70 -2.93 -11.28 1.72
N VAL A 71 -2.75 -12.56 1.39
CA VAL A 71 -3.47 -13.66 2.07
C VAL A 71 -3.00 -13.81 3.53
N SER A 72 -1.72 -13.52 3.81
CA SER A 72 -1.12 -13.66 5.13
C SER A 72 -0.90 -12.32 5.81
N LYS A 73 -1.38 -12.19 7.06
CA LYS A 73 -1.12 -11.03 7.93
C LYS A 73 0.38 -10.77 8.12
N LYS A 74 1.19 -11.84 8.24
CA LYS A 74 2.64 -11.73 8.42
C LYS A 74 3.28 -11.09 7.18
N ASN A 75 2.88 -11.54 5.99
CA ASN A 75 3.39 -11.00 4.73
C ASN A 75 2.99 -9.54 4.54
N LEU A 76 1.72 -9.21 4.84
CA LEU A 76 1.25 -7.82 4.78
C LEU A 76 2.09 -6.94 5.71
N HIS A 77 2.26 -7.35 6.96
CA HIS A 77 3.01 -6.58 7.95
C HIS A 77 4.48 -6.38 7.55
N SER A 78 5.16 -7.43 7.07
CA SER A 78 6.55 -7.31 6.60
C SER A 78 6.66 -6.40 5.38
N SER A 79 5.72 -6.49 4.43
CA SER A 79 5.72 -5.64 3.23
C SER A 79 5.46 -4.18 3.56
N VAL A 80 4.50 -3.89 4.44
CA VAL A 80 4.23 -2.53 4.92
C VAL A 80 5.46 -1.97 5.63
N LYS A 81 6.08 -2.74 6.54
CA LYS A 81 7.30 -2.30 7.24
C LYS A 81 8.43 -1.99 6.25
N ARG A 82 8.66 -2.87 5.28
CA ARG A 82 9.69 -2.66 4.25
C ARG A 82 9.40 -1.42 3.41
N PHE A 83 8.14 -1.18 3.06
CA PHE A 83 7.74 0.00 2.32
C PHE A 83 8.01 1.28 3.12
N LEU A 84 7.69 1.29 4.43
CA LEU A 84 8.02 2.42 5.31
C LEU A 84 9.53 2.67 5.42
N GLU A 85 10.36 1.63 5.44
CA GLU A 85 11.82 1.77 5.42
C GLU A 85 12.31 2.46 4.14
N LEU A 86 11.76 2.07 2.98
CA LEU A 86 12.06 2.73 1.70
C LEU A 86 11.61 4.20 1.71
N LEU A 87 10.43 4.45 2.28
CA LEU A 87 9.90 5.80 2.46
C LEU A 87 10.67 6.63 3.50
N GLY A 88 11.43 6.01 4.41
CA GLY A 88 12.26 6.72 5.39
C GLY A 88 13.33 7.62 4.77
N SER A 89 13.67 7.41 3.49
CA SER A 89 14.59 8.27 2.74
C SER A 89 13.98 9.61 2.27
N TYR A 90 12.66 9.79 2.41
CA TYR A 90 11.96 10.97 1.90
C TYR A 90 11.88 12.08 2.97
N LYS A 91 12.07 13.33 2.54
CA LYS A 91 11.99 14.49 3.44
C LYS A 91 10.55 14.94 3.68
N CYS A 92 10.28 15.34 4.94
CA CYS A 92 8.99 15.87 5.38
C CYS A 92 7.81 14.96 5.03
N LEU A 93 7.99 13.65 5.21
CA LEU A 93 6.99 12.65 4.88
C LEU A 93 5.93 12.56 6.00
N ASN A 94 4.66 12.66 5.62
CA ASN A 94 3.54 12.31 6.47
C ASN A 94 2.90 11.03 5.92
N VAL A 95 2.88 9.96 6.72
CA VAL A 95 2.30 8.66 6.36
C VAL A 95 1.13 8.34 7.27
N LYS A 96 0.06 7.83 6.67
CA LYS A 96 -1.10 7.25 7.35
C LYS A 96 -1.27 5.82 6.89
N ILE A 97 -1.56 4.93 7.84
CA ILE A 97 -1.75 3.51 7.55
C ILE A 97 -3.06 3.10 8.21
N ALA A 98 -3.98 2.56 7.42
CA ALA A 98 -5.20 1.93 7.90
C ALA A 98 -5.09 0.42 7.61
N ILE A 99 -5.18 -0.39 8.66
CA ILE A 99 -5.15 -1.85 8.57
C ILE A 99 -6.58 -2.36 8.62
N ASP A 100 -6.94 -3.26 7.69
CA ASP A 100 -8.31 -3.72 7.48
C ASP A 100 -9.29 -2.50 7.41
N PRO A 101 -9.04 -1.53 6.49
CA PRO A 101 -9.83 -0.30 6.36
C PRO A 101 -11.29 -0.54 5.94
#